data_AF-A0A944JZ58-F1
#
_entry.id   AF-A0A944JZ58-F1
#
_cell.length_a   1.000
_cell.length_b   1.000
_cell.length_c   1.000
_cell.angle_alpha   90.00
_cell.angle_beta   90.00
_cell.angle_gamma   90.00
#
_symmetry.space_group_name_H-M   'P 1'
#
loop_
_entity.id
_entity.type
_entity.pdbx_description
1 polymer ?
#
loop_
_entity_poly.entity_id
_entity_poly.type
_entity_poly.pdbx_seq_one_letter_code
_entity_poly.pdbx_strand_id
1 'polypeptide(L)' 'MSPTHARRAPYNVGDLVTGTSYVQPEDRAREKPVEITGHIVQVGSGWDGIDADRAYVWVRLSSGREHQALIRDIRNVTS' A
#
# COMPACT_ATOMS: atom_id res chain seq x y z
N MET A 1 26.14 -15.48 5.43
CA MET A 1 24.93 -15.01 4.73
C MET A 1 24.82 -13.52 4.96
N SER A 2 24.98 -12.69 3.93
CA SER A 2 24.76 -11.25 4.05
C SER A 2 23.25 -10.99 4.23
N PRO A 3 22.83 -10.05 5.08
CA PRO A 3 21.42 -9.72 5.21
C PRO A 3 20.93 -9.20 3.87
N THR A 4 19.91 -9.83 3.30
CA THR A 4 19.20 -9.33 2.12
C THR A 4 18.77 -7.91 2.45
N HIS A 5 19.34 -6.91 1.77
CA HIS A 5 18.99 -5.50 1.97
C HIS A 5 17.47 -5.39 1.93
N ALA A 6 16.86 -5.02 3.07
CA ALA A 6 15.45 -4.66 3.10
C ALA A 6 15.26 -3.54 2.08
N ARG A 7 14.60 -3.87 0.95
CA ARG A 7 14.37 -2.90 -0.12
C ARG A 7 13.44 -1.84 0.47
N ARG A 8 13.88 -0.59 0.54
CA ARG A 8 13.02 0.50 1.01
C ARG A 8 11.76 0.53 0.15
N ALA A 9 10.59 0.72 0.77
CA ALA A 9 9.35 0.92 0.05
C ALA A 9 9.52 2.01 -1.02
N PRO A 10 9.03 1.82 -2.26
CA PRO A 10 9.27 2.74 -3.38
C PRO A 10 8.38 3.99 -3.34
N TYR A 11 7.70 4.25 -2.23
CA TYR A 11 6.72 5.33 -2.08
C TYR A 11 7.02 6.21 -0.88
N ASN A 12 6.62 7.47 -0.97
CA ASN A 12 6.65 8.45 0.10
C ASN A 12 5.22 8.87 0.48
N VAL A 13 5.09 9.40 1.71
CA VAL A 13 3.87 10.11 2.11
C VAL A 13 3.68 11.32 1.20
N GLY A 14 2.47 11.48 0.66
CA GLY A 14 2.11 12.52 -0.30
C GLY A 14 2.10 12.06 -1.75
N ASP A 15 2.66 10.90 -2.09
CA ASP A 15 2.62 10.38 -3.46
C ASP A 15 1.17 10.09 -3.89
N LEU A 16 0.79 10.56 -5.09
CA LEU A 16 -0.50 10.25 -5.71
C LEU A 16 -0.42 8.89 -6.39
N VAL A 17 -1.25 7.95 -5.93
CA VAL A 17 -1.26 6.57 -6.41
C VAL A 17 -2.65 6.11 -6.84
N THR A 18 -2.67 5.09 -7.70
CA THR A 18 -3.87 4.37 -8.13
C THR A 18 -3.62 2.86 -8.09
N GLY A 19 -4.68 2.08 -7.87
CA GLY A 19 -4.61 0.62 -7.85
C GLY A 19 -5.79 0.03 -7.07
N THR A 20 -5.57 -1.15 -6.49
CA THR A 20 -6.62 -1.90 -5.82
C THR A 20 -6.40 -1.93 -4.30
N SER A 21 -7.45 -1.70 -3.51
CA SER A 21 -7.37 -1.79 -2.05
C SER A 21 -7.13 -3.22 -1.57
N TYR A 22 -6.41 -3.37 -0.46
CA TYR A 22 -6.25 -4.64 0.22
C TYR A 22 -7.43 -4.93 1.15
N VAL A 23 -7.89 -6.18 1.16
CA VAL A 23 -8.85 -6.71 2.15
C VAL A 23 -8.17 -7.83 2.93
N GLN A 24 -8.17 -7.69 4.25
CA GLN A 24 -7.62 -8.69 5.18
C GLN A 24 -8.33 -10.04 4.96
N PRO A 25 -7.61 -11.19 5.04
CA PRO A 25 -8.18 -12.50 4.77
C PRO A 25 -9.49 -12.79 5.52
N GLU A 26 -9.58 -12.38 6.78
CA GLU A 26 -10.75 -12.50 7.65
C GLU A 26 -12.00 -11.77 7.15
N ASP A 27 -11.81 -10.69 6.38
CA ASP A 27 -12.89 -9.82 5.91
C ASP A 27 -13.34 -10.15 4.48
N ARG A 28 -12.59 -10.98 3.75
CA ARG A 28 -12.87 -11.32 2.33
C ARG A 28 -14.22 -11.99 2.09
N ALA A 29 -14.83 -12.56 3.12
CA ALA A 29 -16.19 -13.12 3.02
C ALA A 29 -17.27 -12.03 2.93
N ARG A 30 -16.98 -10.82 3.40
CA ARG A 30 -17.93 -9.70 3.50
C ARG A 30 -17.56 -8.52 2.61
N GLU A 31 -16.27 -8.35 2.34
CA GLU A 31 -15.73 -7.22 1.61
C GLU A 31 -14.94 -7.67 0.38
N LYS A 32 -14.95 -6.83 -0.64
CA LYS A 32 -14.16 -7.04 -1.86
C LYS A 32 -13.16 -5.90 -2.03
N PRO A 33 -11.95 -6.20 -2.56
CA PRO A 33 -11.06 -5.17 -3.04
C PRO A 33 -11.76 -4.20 -3.99
N VAL A 34 -11.47 -2.91 -3.87
CA VAL A 34 -12.01 -1.85 -4.72
C VAL A 34 -10.90 -1.05 -5.36
N GLU A 35 -11.19 -0.47 -6.52
CA GLU A 35 -10.28 0.49 -7.15
C GLU A 35 -10.20 1.76 -6.29
N ILE A 36 -8.98 2.24 -6.09
CA ILE A 36 -8.68 3.42 -5.29
C ILE A 36 -7.76 4.36 -6.07
N THR A 37 -7.93 5.65 -5.85
CA THR A 37 -6.98 6.68 -6.28
C THR A 37 -6.93 7.74 -5.20
N GLY A 38 -5.73 8.09 -4.75
CA GLY A 38 -5.55 8.99 -3.63
C GLY A 38 -4.09 9.16 -3.24
N HIS A 39 -3.86 9.91 -2.16
CA HIS A 39 -2.51 10.20 -1.69
C HIS A 39 -2.11 9.23 -0.58
N ILE A 40 -0.86 8.79 -0.60
CA ILE A 40 -0.29 8.01 0.50
C ILE A 40 -0.22 8.88 1.75
N VAL A 41 -0.83 8.43 2.84
CA VAL A 41 -0.79 9.11 4.15
C VAL A 41 0.07 8.37 5.16
N GLN A 42 0.33 7.09 4.92
CA GLN A 42 1.24 6.29 5.73
C GLN A 42 1.84 5.18 4.87
N VAL A 43 3.14 4.96 5.05
CA VAL A 43 3.81 3.75 4.59
C VAL A 43 3.98 2.85 5.81
N GLY A 44 3.33 1.69 5.81
CA GLY A 44 3.38 0.75 6.93
C GLY A 44 4.79 0.20 7.15
N SER A 45 5.18 0.07 8.43
CA SER A 45 6.46 -0.50 8.85
C SER A 45 6.66 -1.89 8.22
N GLY A 46 7.76 -2.17 7.52
CA GLY A 46 9.10 -1.86 8.02
C GLY A 46 9.43 -2.72 9.25
N TRP A 47 8.95 -3.97 9.34
CA TRP A 47 9.69 -4.97 10.09
C TRP A 47 10.93 -5.31 9.29
N ASP A 48 12.12 -5.14 9.89
CA ASP A 48 13.36 -5.65 9.30
C ASP A 48 13.16 -7.14 8.97
N GLY A 49 13.21 -7.46 7.68
CA GLY A 49 13.01 -8.82 7.17
C GLY A 49 11.68 -9.11 6.47
N ILE A 50 10.71 -8.18 6.43
CA ILE A 50 9.52 -8.34 5.58
C ILE A 50 9.84 -7.81 4.17
N ASP A 51 9.63 -8.70 3.19
CA ASP A 51 9.67 -8.41 1.77
C ASP A 51 8.83 -7.16 1.44
N ALA A 52 9.46 -6.14 0.86
CA ALA A 52 8.84 -4.86 0.52
C ALA A 52 7.62 -5.04 -0.40
N ASP A 53 7.59 -6.12 -1.20
CA ASP A 53 6.47 -6.44 -2.08
C ASP A 53 5.20 -6.86 -1.30
N ARG A 54 5.33 -7.17 -0.01
CA ARG A 54 4.22 -7.52 0.89
C ARG A 54 3.89 -6.43 1.91
N ALA A 55 4.61 -5.31 1.88
CA ALA A 55 4.32 -4.19 2.76
C ALA A 55 3.08 -3.43 2.31
N TYR A 56 2.43 -2.79 3.28
CA TYR A 56 1.19 -2.04 3.09
C TYR A 56 1.44 -0.54 3.07
N VAL A 57 0.58 0.18 2.34
CA VAL A 57 0.41 1.62 2.47
C VAL A 57 -1.04 1.94 2.84
N TRP A 58 -1.26 3.12 3.40
CA TRP A 58 -2.58 3.71 3.57
C TRP A 58 -2.72 4.86 2.58
N VAL A 59 -3.79 4.79 1.79
CA VAL A 59 -4.14 5.75 0.75
C VAL A 59 -5.39 6.48 1.18
N ARG A 60 -5.33 7.81 1.28
CA ARG A 60 -6.48 8.66 1.53
C ARG A 60 -7.07 9.12 0.20
N LEU A 61 -8.33 8.74 -0.03
CA LEU A 61 -9.11 9.10 -1.21
C LEU A 61 -9.58 10.56 -1.10
N SER A 62 -10.04 11.13 -2.22
CA SER A 62 -10.64 12.48 -2.25
C SER A 62 -11.88 12.62 -1.36
N SER A 63 -12.56 11.51 -1.06
CA SER A 63 -13.68 11.45 -0.11
C SER A 63 -13.26 11.60 1.36
N GLY A 64 -11.95 11.62 1.64
CA GLY A 64 -11.39 11.61 2.99
C GLY A 64 -11.30 10.22 3.62
N ARG A 65 -11.89 9.19 2.99
CA ARG A 65 -11.76 7.79 3.43
C ARG A 65 -10.34 7.28 3.19
N GLU A 66 -9.89 6.41 4.07
CA GLU A 66 -8.62 5.71 3.93
C GLU A 66 -8.84 4.26 3.56
N HIS A 67 -8.00 3.75 2.67
CA HIS A 67 -7.94 2.36 2.30
C HIS A 67 -6.50 1.87 2.43
N GLN A 68 -6.34 0.64 2.92
CA GLN A 68 -5.07 -0.06 2.87
C GLN A 68 -4.86 -0.59 1.44
N ALA A 69 -3.61 -0.65 0.98
CA ALA A 69 -3.21 -1.33 -0.24
C ALA A 69 -1.84 -1.98 -0.08
N LEU A 70 -1.57 -3.02 -0.86
CA LEU A 70 -0.24 -3.60 -0.97
C LEU A 70 0.60 -2.78 -1.94
N ILE A 71 1.88 -2.58 -1.62
CA ILE A 71 2.84 -1.86 -2.45
C ILE A 71 2.85 -2.37 -3.89
N ARG A 72 2.79 -3.69 -4.09
CA ARG A 72 2.79 -4.34 -5.41
C ARG A 72 1.50 -4.13 -6.23
N ASP A 73 0.39 -3.75 -5.58
CA ASP A 73 -0.94 -3.66 -6.19
C ASP A 73 -1.33 -2.20 -6.48
N ILE A 74 -0.38 -1.27 -6.33
CA ILE A 74 -0.55 0.16 -6.64
C ILE A 74 0.60 0.68 -7.51
N ARG A 75 0.40 1.87 -8.07
CA ARG A 75 1.41 2.58 -8.85
C ARG A 75 1.21 4.09 -8.73
N ASN A 76 2.29 4.84 -8.95
CA ASN A 76 2.20 6.29 -9.07
C ASN A 76 1.32 6.67 -10.27
N VAL A 77 0.50 7.70 -10.09
CA VAL A 77 -0.17 8.36 -11.20
C VAL A 77 0.86 9.32 -11.82
N THR A 78 1.58 8.84 -12.84
CA THR A 78 2.42 9.73 -13.64
C THR A 78 1.53 10.66 -14.46
N SER A 79 1.80 11.97 -14.37
CA SER A 79 1.24 12.98 -15.26
C SER A 79 1.70 12.78 -16.71
#